data_AF-A0A9R0SL28-F1
#
_entry.id   AF-A0A9R0SL28-F1
#
_cell.length_a   1.000
_cell.length_b   1.000
_cell.length_c   1.000
_cell.angle_alpha   90.00
_cell.angle_beta   90.00
_cell.angle_gamma   90.00
#
_symmetry.space_group_name_H-M   'P 1'
#
loop_
_entity.id
_entity.type
_entity.pdbx_description
1 polymer ?
#
loop_
_entity_poly.entity_id
_entity_poly.type
_entity_poly.pdbx_seq_one_letter_code
_entity_poly.pdbx_strand_id
1 'polypeptide(L)'
;MVPMDFTFLGMYRHPPTVEYRVLIYPCLAAGREAGCYVLSLGSIQPPRSIVRPGEVHKEVIFGTKSVLSCGGLHWYRVHQHEGESNMIIVFDTTAETFRQMRVPVVRGTTCDGLFEMDGMLGMSSFNDKATSIDIWVLQDYASEVWTFKCHIELPLAEIMASCGKRDDDDSWETVVVPGDGELLVLVKFPNWLVQVDMDGKLVATFNHTGVQPTQLQLKQSLVPHDYSFHRYMVML
;
A
#
# COMPACT_ATOMS: atom_id res chain seq x y z
N MET A 1 21.94 7.70 9.40
CA MET A 1 22.09 6.25 9.60
C MET A 1 21.01 5.83 10.58
N VAL A 2 19.91 5.24 10.10
CA VAL A 2 18.84 4.73 10.98
C VAL A 2 19.44 3.49 11.67
N PRO A 3 19.46 3.39 13.00
CA PRO A 3 19.93 2.19 13.68
C PRO A 3 19.13 0.98 13.19
N MET A 4 19.77 -0.17 13.05
CA MET A 4 19.20 -1.45 12.56
C MET A 4 18.03 -2.01 13.42
N ASP A 5 17.56 -1.25 14.40
CA ASP A 5 16.57 -1.64 15.39
C ASP A 5 15.17 -1.05 15.12
N PHE A 6 14.94 -0.37 13.98
CA PHE A 6 13.67 0.29 13.66
C PHE A 6 13.13 -0.05 12.27
N THR A 7 11.83 -0.32 12.19
CA THR A 7 11.02 -0.44 10.98
C THR A 7 10.41 0.92 10.62
N PHE A 8 10.55 1.31 9.35
CA PHE A 8 9.89 2.49 8.79
C PHE A 8 8.42 2.18 8.52
N LEU A 9 7.51 3.01 9.05
CA LEU A 9 6.07 2.87 8.83
C LEU A 9 5.54 3.85 7.78
N GLY A 10 6.08 5.07 7.73
CA GLY A 10 5.68 6.08 6.76
C GLY A 10 6.33 7.43 7.00
N MET A 11 6.23 8.31 6.00
CA MET A 11 6.69 9.69 6.06
C MET A 11 5.53 10.61 5.70
N TYR A 12 5.45 11.76 6.37
CA TYR A 12 4.40 12.75 6.15
C TYR A 12 4.90 14.16 6.43
N ARG A 13 4.22 15.16 5.86
CA ARG A 13 4.43 16.57 6.21
C ARG A 13 3.41 16.92 7.29
N HIS A 14 3.87 17.21 8.49
CA HIS A 14 3.02 17.54 9.63
C HIS A 14 2.32 18.88 9.38
N PRO A 15 0.99 18.91 9.18
CA PRO A 15 0.31 20.11 8.69
C PRO A 15 0.49 21.35 9.60
N PRO A 16 0.42 21.23 10.95
CA PRO A 16 0.59 22.39 11.83
C PRO A 16 1.98 23.01 11.83
N THR A 17 3.05 22.21 11.71
CA THR A 17 4.44 22.70 11.83
C THR A 17 5.18 22.78 10.50
N VAL A 18 4.61 22.24 9.42
CA VAL A 18 5.22 22.19 8.08
C VAL A 18 6.48 21.30 7.99
N GLU A 19 6.92 20.72 9.11
CA GLU A 19 8.04 19.79 9.17
C GLU A 19 7.70 18.46 8.50
N TYR A 20 8.69 17.89 7.82
CA TYR A 20 8.60 16.49 7.42
C TYR A 20 8.96 15.59 8.59
N ARG A 21 8.13 14.59 8.82
CA ARG A 21 8.27 13.66 9.92
C ARG A 21 8.18 12.23 9.43
N VAL A 22 8.83 11.34 10.17
CA VAL A 22 8.88 9.91 9.90
C VAL A 22 8.31 9.16 11.10
N LEU A 23 7.39 8.23 10.82
CA LEU A 23 6.86 7.29 11.79
C LEU A 23 7.68 6.00 11.74
N ILE A 24 8.23 5.60 12.87
CA ILE A 24 9.06 4.40 13.03
C ILE A 24 8.60 3.55 14.19
N TYR A 25 8.94 2.26 14.14
CA TYR A 25 8.65 1.30 15.18
C TYR A 25 9.89 0.44 15.49
N PRO A 26 10.25 0.19 16.76
CA PRO A 26 11.44 -0.61 17.08
C PRO A 26 11.22 -2.12 16.89
N CYS A 27 12.06 -2.76 16.07
CA CYS A 27 11.97 -4.18 15.69
C CYS A 27 12.31 -5.17 16.83
N LEU A 28 13.16 -4.78 17.79
CA LEU A 28 13.79 -5.71 18.76
C LEU A 28 13.44 -5.44 20.23
N ALA A 29 12.25 -4.92 20.54
CA ALA A 29 11.80 -4.83 21.93
C ALA A 29 11.32 -6.19 22.44
N ALA A 30 12.25 -7.14 22.62
CA ALA A 30 12.03 -8.34 23.42
C ALA A 30 11.66 -7.91 24.85
N GLY A 31 10.37 -7.98 25.18
CA GLY A 31 9.87 -7.86 26.55
C GLY A 31 9.48 -6.46 27.06
N ARG A 32 9.54 -5.39 26.25
CA ARG A 32 8.94 -4.10 26.63
C ARG A 32 7.87 -3.65 25.65
N GLU A 33 6.85 -3.02 26.21
CA GLU A 33 5.82 -2.25 25.52
C GLU A 33 6.42 -1.08 24.71
N ALA A 34 7.20 -1.34 23.65
CA ALA A 34 7.68 -0.31 22.74
C ALA A 34 6.59 0.31 21.81
N GLY A 35 6.24 1.57 22.04
CA GLY A 35 5.34 2.35 21.18
C GLY A 35 5.94 2.70 19.82
N CYS A 36 5.17 3.38 18.98
CA CYS A 36 5.69 4.00 17.76
C CYS A 36 6.40 5.32 18.12
N TYR A 37 7.32 5.77 17.27
CA TYR A 37 8.01 7.04 17.46
C TYR A 37 7.88 7.91 16.22
N VAL A 38 7.79 9.22 16.45
CA VAL A 38 7.82 10.24 15.43
C VAL A 38 9.16 10.97 15.49
N LEU A 39 9.81 11.09 14.34
CA LEU A 39 11.07 11.80 14.16
C LEU A 39 10.86 12.95 13.17
N SER A 40 11.12 14.20 13.58
CA SER A 40 11.21 15.33 12.65
C SER A 40 12.53 15.28 11.87
N LEU A 41 12.45 15.29 10.54
CA LEU A 41 13.60 15.29 9.67
C LEU A 41 14.40 16.59 9.82
N GLY A 42 15.71 16.47 9.99
CA GLY A 42 16.61 17.61 10.21
C GLY A 42 16.61 18.15 11.65
N SER A 43 15.77 17.62 12.55
CA SER A 43 15.80 17.99 13.96
C SER A 43 16.88 17.22 14.73
N ILE A 44 17.52 17.89 15.68
CA ILE A 44 18.44 17.27 16.66
C ILE A 44 17.69 16.72 17.88
N GLN A 45 16.37 16.95 17.96
CA GLN A 45 15.57 16.45 19.07
C GLN A 45 15.40 14.93 18.99
N PRO A 46 15.34 14.25 20.14
CA PRO A 46 15.12 12.80 20.16
C PRO A 46 13.74 12.45 19.60
N PRO A 47 13.55 11.22 19.06
CA PRO A 47 12.25 10.76 18.60
C PRO A 47 11.20 10.85 19.71
N ARG A 48 10.02 11.37 19.37
CA ARG A 48 8.88 11.49 20.28
C ARG A 48 8.09 10.18 20.31
N SER A 49 7.91 9.58 21.48
CA SER A 49 7.08 8.40 21.65
C SER A 49 5.60 8.74 21.45
N ILE A 50 4.88 7.88 20.72
CA ILE A 50 3.44 7.95 20.50
C ILE A 50 2.79 6.75 21.18
N VAL A 51 1.67 7.03 21.85
CA VAL A 51 0.83 6.01 22.48
C VAL A 51 0.38 5.00 21.42
N ARG A 52 0.50 3.71 21.73
CA ARG A 52 0.05 2.65 20.85
C ARG A 52 -1.43 2.79 20.50
N PRO A 53 -1.87 2.32 19.33
CA PRO A 53 -3.25 1.86 19.22
C PRO A 53 -3.43 0.72 20.26
N GLY A 54 -4.21 0.95 21.31
CA GLY A 54 -4.40 -0.02 22.40
C GLY A 54 -4.86 -1.38 21.86
N GLU A 55 -4.43 -2.50 22.45
CA GLU A 55 -4.66 -3.90 22.01
C GLU A 55 -4.47 -4.24 20.51
N VAL A 56 -4.18 -3.28 19.62
CA VAL A 56 -3.98 -3.50 18.17
C VAL A 56 -2.55 -4.01 17.95
N HIS A 57 -2.44 -5.30 18.24
CA HIS A 57 -1.48 -6.35 17.87
C HIS A 57 -0.19 -5.96 17.15
N LYS A 58 0.89 -6.42 17.78
CA LYS A 58 2.31 -6.45 17.41
C LYS A 58 2.66 -7.07 16.04
N GLU A 59 1.68 -7.34 15.17
CA GLU A 59 1.88 -8.24 14.03
C GLU A 59 1.45 -7.67 12.67
N VAL A 60 0.78 -6.50 12.62
CA VAL A 60 0.05 -6.13 11.38
C VAL A 60 0.55 -4.87 10.64
N ILE A 61 1.40 -4.03 11.25
CA ILE A 61 2.09 -2.96 10.48
C ILE A 61 3.37 -3.50 9.80
N PHE A 62 3.60 -4.82 9.87
CA PHE A 62 4.83 -5.45 9.38
C PHE A 62 4.61 -5.89 7.93
N GLY A 63 5.32 -5.25 7.00
CA GLY A 63 5.36 -5.64 5.59
C GLY A 63 4.38 -4.93 4.67
N THR A 64 3.38 -4.20 5.19
CA THR A 64 2.42 -3.45 4.38
C THR A 64 2.89 -2.00 4.15
N LYS A 65 2.87 -1.55 2.90
CA LYS A 65 3.20 -0.16 2.55
C LYS A 65 2.07 0.77 3.03
N SER A 66 2.43 1.90 3.63
CA SER A 66 1.45 2.94 3.97
C SER A 66 1.00 3.71 2.74
N VAL A 67 -0.26 4.14 2.76
CA VAL A 67 -0.81 5.11 1.80
C VAL A 67 -1.12 6.41 2.52
N LEU A 68 -0.52 7.50 2.06
CA LEU A 68 -0.81 8.84 2.56
C LEU A 68 -1.98 9.44 1.76
N SER A 69 -3.13 9.63 2.40
CA SER A 69 -4.31 10.25 1.78
C SER A 69 -5.15 10.94 2.86
N CYS A 70 -5.93 11.96 2.50
CA CYS A 70 -6.83 12.69 3.41
C CYS A 70 -6.22 13.07 4.78
N GLY A 71 -4.94 13.44 4.81
CA GLY A 71 -4.23 13.81 6.05
C GLY A 71 -3.88 12.65 6.98
N GLY A 72 -3.96 11.39 6.53
CA GLY A 72 -3.62 10.21 7.30
C GLY A 72 -2.69 9.23 6.55
N LEU A 73 -1.86 8.51 7.29
CA LEU A 73 -1.19 7.31 6.79
C LEU A 73 -2.10 6.10 7.06
N HIS A 74 -2.29 5.26 6.04
CA HIS A 74 -3.23 4.14 6.08
C HIS A 74 -2.51 2.81 5.85
N TRP A 75 -2.85 1.81 6.66
CA TRP A 75 -2.40 0.43 6.48
C TRP A 75 -3.60 -0.50 6.53
N TYR A 76 -3.70 -1.39 5.55
CA TYR A 76 -4.69 -2.45 5.60
C TYR A 76 -4.23 -3.57 6.53
N ARG A 77 -5.12 -3.99 7.43
CA ARG A 77 -4.90 -5.05 8.42
C ARG A 77 -5.81 -6.23 8.13
N VAL A 78 -5.18 -7.37 7.82
CA VAL A 78 -5.84 -8.68 7.80
C VAL A 78 -5.82 -9.25 9.22
N HIS A 79 -6.97 -9.68 9.71
CA HIS A 79 -7.03 -10.48 10.93
C HIS A 79 -6.79 -11.96 10.59
N GLN A 80 -5.91 -12.61 11.36
CA GLN A 80 -5.58 -14.02 11.17
C GLN A 80 -6.49 -14.96 11.98
N HIS A 81 -7.35 -14.42 12.84
CA HIS A 81 -8.26 -15.19 13.70
C HIS A 81 -9.70 -15.11 13.20
N GLU A 82 -10.37 -16.27 13.20
CA GLU A 82 -11.79 -16.37 12.84
C GLU A 82 -12.65 -15.48 13.77
N GLY A 83 -13.50 -14.65 13.16
CA GLY A 83 -14.46 -13.78 13.88
C GLY A 83 -14.03 -12.31 14.01
N GLU A 84 -12.79 -11.97 13.69
CA GLU A 84 -12.34 -10.57 13.66
C GLU A 84 -12.50 -9.96 12.27
N SER A 85 -13.01 -8.73 12.19
CA SER A 85 -13.23 -8.05 10.91
C SER A 85 -11.98 -7.31 10.46
N ASN A 86 -11.59 -7.48 9.19
CA ASN A 86 -10.55 -6.69 8.55
C ASN A 86 -10.81 -5.19 8.72
N MET A 87 -9.74 -4.41 8.92
CA MET A 87 -9.85 -2.98 9.16
C MET A 87 -8.64 -2.23 8.61
N ILE A 88 -8.78 -0.92 8.50
CA ILE A 88 -7.69 -0.03 8.13
C ILE A 88 -7.20 0.67 9.40
N ILE A 89 -5.89 0.63 9.63
CA ILE A 89 -5.25 1.44 10.67
C ILE A 89 -4.91 2.78 10.06
N VAL A 90 -5.31 3.85 10.73
CA VAL A 90 -5.04 5.22 10.31
C VAL A 90 -4.19 5.92 11.35
N PHE A 91 -3.09 6.52 10.92
CA PHE A 91 -2.35 7.48 11.71
C PHE A 91 -2.68 8.89 11.22
N ASP A 92 -3.40 9.65 12.03
CA ASP A 92 -3.72 11.06 11.77
C ASP A 92 -2.44 11.87 11.83
N THR A 93 -2.06 12.51 10.71
CA THR A 93 -0.78 13.24 10.61
C THR A 93 -0.81 14.62 11.26
N THR A 94 -1.99 15.13 11.65
CA THR A 94 -2.16 16.41 12.34
C THR A 94 -2.15 16.21 13.85
N ALA A 95 -2.93 15.26 14.34
CA ALA A 95 -3.00 14.93 15.76
C ALA A 95 -1.86 13.99 16.20
N GLU A 96 -1.23 13.29 15.24
CA GLU A 96 -0.23 12.24 15.47
C GLU A 96 -0.76 11.14 16.39
N THR A 97 -1.98 10.68 16.10
CA THR A 97 -2.70 9.64 16.85
C THR A 97 -3.21 8.53 15.92
N PHE A 98 -3.42 7.35 16.50
CA PHE A 98 -3.99 6.22 15.76
C PHE A 98 -5.50 6.12 15.94
N ARG A 99 -6.18 5.73 14.88
CA ARG A 99 -7.58 5.31 14.90
C ARG A 99 -7.78 4.12 13.95
N GLN A 100 -8.93 3.46 14.09
CA GLN A 100 -9.36 2.43 13.14
C GLN A 100 -10.35 3.05 12.14
N MET A 101 -10.42 2.44 10.96
CA MET A 101 -11.35 2.76 9.88
C MET A 101 -11.89 1.46 9.28
N ARG A 102 -13.17 1.49 8.90
CA ARG A 102 -13.81 0.35 8.23
C ARG A 102 -13.30 0.16 6.80
N VAL A 103 -13.12 -1.09 6.42
CA VAL A 103 -12.94 -1.51 5.01
C VAL A 103 -14.31 -1.50 4.31
N PRO A 104 -14.37 -1.45 2.96
CA PRO A 104 -15.62 -1.67 2.24
C PRO A 104 -16.21 -3.05 2.58
N VAL A 105 -17.54 -3.16 2.49
CA VAL A 105 -18.23 -4.42 2.71
C VAL A 105 -18.03 -5.31 1.48
N VAL A 106 -17.03 -6.18 1.52
CA VAL A 106 -16.74 -7.14 0.46
C VAL A 106 -17.05 -8.56 0.95
N ARG A 107 -17.67 -9.40 0.09
CA ARG A 107 -18.07 -10.78 0.41
C ARG A 107 -17.25 -11.76 -0.40
N GLY A 108 -16.61 -12.73 0.26
CA GLY A 108 -15.91 -13.84 -0.42
C GLY A 108 -14.67 -13.42 -1.20
N THR A 109 -13.95 -12.43 -0.68
CA THR A 109 -12.75 -11.86 -1.30
C THR A 109 -11.71 -11.53 -0.23
N THR A 110 -10.43 -11.56 -0.60
CA THR A 110 -9.34 -10.98 0.19
C THR A 110 -9.13 -9.54 -0.27
N CYS A 111 -8.79 -8.63 0.65
CA CYS A 111 -8.33 -7.31 0.24
C CYS A 111 -6.81 -7.34 0.22
N ASP A 112 -6.20 -6.84 -0.86
CA ASP A 112 -4.76 -7.07 -1.09
C ASP A 112 -3.96 -5.76 -1.07
N GLY A 113 -4.61 -4.59 -1.15
CA GLY A 113 -3.89 -3.33 -1.12
C GLY A 113 -4.76 -2.09 -1.00
N LEU A 114 -4.19 -1.07 -0.36
CA LEU A 114 -4.65 0.32 -0.42
C LEU A 114 -3.86 1.06 -1.49
N PHE A 115 -4.42 2.12 -2.05
CA PHE A 115 -3.71 3.04 -2.94
C PHE A 115 -4.33 4.44 -2.85
N GLU A 116 -3.65 5.46 -3.36
CA GLU A 116 -4.20 6.83 -3.46
C GLU A 116 -4.58 7.10 -4.92
N MET A 117 -5.80 7.57 -5.16
CA MET A 117 -6.28 7.89 -6.51
C MET A 117 -7.13 9.14 -6.46
N ASP A 118 -6.80 10.14 -7.28
CA ASP A 118 -7.56 11.39 -7.43
C ASP A 118 -7.87 12.11 -6.10
N GLY A 119 -6.94 12.05 -5.14
CA GLY A 119 -7.11 12.61 -3.79
C GLY A 119 -7.98 11.78 -2.85
N MET A 120 -8.42 10.59 -3.28
CA MET A 120 -9.21 9.64 -2.50
C MET A 120 -8.38 8.42 -2.10
N LEU A 121 -8.78 7.76 -1.01
CA LEU A 121 -8.22 6.47 -0.64
C LEU A 121 -8.94 5.38 -1.43
N GLY A 122 -8.19 4.56 -2.16
CA GLY A 122 -8.67 3.41 -2.89
C GLY A 122 -8.28 2.09 -2.21
N MET A 123 -9.04 1.04 -2.51
CA MET A 123 -8.74 -0.33 -2.06
C MET A 123 -9.06 -1.35 -3.15
N SER A 124 -8.19 -2.33 -3.31
CA SER A 124 -8.38 -3.47 -4.22
C SER A 124 -8.71 -4.74 -3.47
N SER A 125 -9.66 -5.51 -3.99
CA SER A 125 -10.06 -6.80 -3.44
C SER A 125 -10.07 -7.88 -4.51
N PHE A 126 -9.45 -9.02 -4.21
CA PHE A 126 -9.31 -10.15 -5.12
C PHE A 126 -10.29 -11.23 -4.70
N ASN A 127 -10.90 -11.89 -5.68
CA ASN A 127 -11.65 -13.10 -5.38
C ASN A 127 -10.71 -14.23 -4.91
N ASP A 128 -11.26 -15.23 -4.24
CA ASP A 128 -10.48 -16.36 -3.69
C ASP A 128 -9.65 -17.11 -4.75
N LYS A 129 -10.02 -17.00 -6.02
CA LYS A 129 -9.33 -17.66 -7.14
C LYS A 129 -8.26 -16.76 -7.80
N ALA A 130 -8.12 -15.52 -7.33
CA ALA A 130 -7.31 -14.46 -7.92
C ALA A 130 -7.58 -14.24 -9.42
N THR A 131 -8.82 -14.42 -9.89
CA THR A 131 -9.17 -14.25 -11.32
C THR A 131 -9.80 -12.90 -11.62
N SER A 132 -10.18 -12.15 -10.60
CA SER A 132 -10.82 -10.85 -10.76
C SER A 132 -10.49 -9.93 -9.59
N ILE A 133 -10.62 -8.63 -9.83
CA ILE A 133 -10.28 -7.56 -8.90
C ILE A 133 -11.44 -6.57 -8.85
N ASP A 134 -11.95 -6.34 -7.64
CA ASP A 134 -12.88 -5.26 -7.36
C ASP A 134 -12.13 -4.05 -6.84
N ILE A 135 -12.43 -2.89 -7.41
CA ILE A 135 -11.85 -1.62 -7.02
C ILE A 135 -12.89 -0.77 -6.29
N TRP A 136 -12.51 -0.29 -5.11
CA TRP A 136 -13.32 0.55 -4.25
C TRP A 136 -12.62 1.88 -3.98
N VAL A 137 -13.39 2.95 -3.87
CA VAL A 137 -12.89 4.28 -3.50
C VAL A 137 -13.66 4.83 -2.30
N LEU A 138 -12.96 5.49 -1.39
CA LEU A 138 -13.53 6.11 -0.21
C LEU A 138 -14.07 7.49 -0.56
N GLN A 139 -15.37 7.54 -0.91
CA GLN A 139 -16.03 8.76 -1.38
C GLN A 139 -16.23 9.79 -0.27
N ASP A 140 -16.62 9.33 0.93
CA ASP A 140 -16.71 10.17 2.12
C ASP A 140 -15.77 9.61 3.19
N TYR A 141 -14.64 10.28 3.37
CA TYR A 141 -13.63 9.91 4.35
C TYR A 141 -14.09 10.04 5.80
N ALA A 142 -14.93 11.04 6.11
CA ALA A 142 -15.39 11.30 7.47
C ALA A 142 -16.43 10.27 7.91
N SER A 143 -17.34 9.91 7.01
CA SER A 143 -18.39 8.92 7.27
C SER A 143 -17.97 7.47 6.97
N GLU A 144 -16.76 7.29 6.41
CA GLU A 144 -16.21 5.99 5.98
C GLU A 144 -17.05 5.29 4.91
N VAL A 145 -17.57 6.07 3.95
CA VAL A 145 -18.45 5.56 2.88
C VAL A 145 -17.62 5.18 1.66
N TRP A 146 -17.53 3.87 1.43
CA TRP A 146 -16.90 3.29 0.26
C TRP A 146 -17.88 3.12 -0.89
N THR A 147 -17.43 3.42 -2.10
CA THR A 147 -18.18 3.23 -3.35
C THR A 147 -17.42 2.29 -4.27
N PHE A 148 -18.15 1.37 -4.88
CA PHE A 148 -17.62 0.48 -5.90
C PHE A 148 -17.28 1.29 -7.17
N LYS A 149 -16.07 1.14 -7.69
CA LYS A 149 -15.60 1.84 -8.89
C LYS A 149 -15.70 0.94 -10.13
N CYS A 150 -15.08 -0.23 -10.11
CA CYS A 150 -15.09 -1.17 -11.23
C CYS A 150 -14.74 -2.60 -10.81
N HIS A 151 -15.08 -3.55 -11.69
CA HIS A 151 -14.69 -4.95 -11.64
C HIS A 151 -13.77 -5.23 -12.83
N ILE A 152 -12.62 -5.85 -12.56
CA ILE A 152 -11.63 -6.19 -13.58
C ILE A 152 -11.50 -7.71 -13.60
N GLU A 153 -11.96 -8.34 -14.68
CA GLU A 153 -11.65 -9.74 -14.95
C GLU A 153 -10.23 -9.82 -15.52
N LEU A 154 -9.36 -10.63 -14.91
CA LEU A 154 -8.01 -10.79 -15.43
C LEU A 154 -8.04 -11.65 -16.71
N PRO A 155 -7.33 -11.26 -17.78
CA PRO A 155 -7.34 -11.98 -19.06
C PRO A 155 -6.45 -13.22 -19.00
N LEU A 156 -6.81 -14.18 -18.13
CA LEU A 156 -5.93 -15.28 -17.75
C LEU A 156 -5.51 -16.11 -18.95
N ALA A 157 -6.40 -16.38 -19.89
CA ALA A 157 -6.06 -17.13 -21.10
C ALA A 157 -4.93 -16.45 -21.92
N GLU A 158 -4.97 -15.13 -22.06
CA GLU A 158 -3.96 -14.35 -22.78
C GLU A 158 -2.64 -14.26 -21.99
N ILE A 159 -2.74 -14.08 -20.67
CA ILE A 159 -1.60 -14.13 -19.76
C ILE A 159 -0.92 -15.50 -19.91
N MET A 160 -1.63 -16.60 -19.70
CA MET A 160 -1.07 -17.95 -19.80
C MET A 160 -0.45 -18.25 -21.18
N ALA A 161 -1.08 -17.78 -22.26
CA ALA A 161 -0.55 -17.95 -23.62
C ALA A 161 0.78 -17.20 -23.83
N SER A 162 0.94 -16.02 -23.25
CA SER A 162 2.15 -15.21 -23.37
C SER A 162 3.28 -15.68 -22.45
N CYS A 163 2.91 -16.28 -21.31
CA CYS A 163 3.74 -16.32 -20.12
C CYS A 163 4.12 -17.73 -19.67
N GLY A 164 3.40 -18.75 -20.15
CA GLY A 164 3.50 -20.13 -19.66
C GLY A 164 2.41 -20.47 -18.65
N LYS A 165 2.38 -21.73 -18.20
CA LYS A 165 1.38 -22.23 -17.25
C LYS A 165 1.64 -21.73 -15.83
N ARG A 166 0.58 -21.73 -15.02
CA ARG A 166 0.59 -21.42 -13.61
C ARG A 166 1.04 -22.68 -12.91
N ASP A 167 2.13 -22.59 -12.15
CA ASP A 167 2.41 -23.61 -11.14
C ASP A 167 1.56 -23.29 -9.90
N ASP A 168 1.09 -24.33 -9.20
CA ASP A 168 0.19 -24.18 -8.05
C ASP A 168 0.85 -23.43 -6.87
N ASP A 169 2.16 -23.24 -6.90
CA ASP A 169 2.98 -22.56 -5.89
C ASP A 169 3.31 -21.08 -6.25
N ASP A 170 2.91 -20.60 -7.43
CA ASP A 170 3.19 -19.22 -7.85
C ASP A 170 2.21 -18.25 -7.19
N SER A 171 2.64 -17.62 -6.08
CA SER A 171 1.92 -16.50 -5.48
C SER A 171 1.90 -15.32 -6.45
N TRP A 172 0.72 -14.88 -6.87
CA TRP A 172 0.60 -13.66 -7.67
C TRP A 172 0.81 -12.45 -6.77
N GLU A 173 1.69 -11.56 -7.19
CA GLU A 173 1.81 -10.25 -6.57
C GLU A 173 1.13 -9.24 -7.48
N THR A 174 0.15 -8.54 -6.93
CA THR A 174 -0.69 -7.64 -7.70
C THR A 174 -0.66 -6.24 -7.09
N VAL A 175 -0.59 -5.25 -7.97
CA VAL A 175 -0.54 -3.84 -7.56
C VAL A 175 -1.43 -3.03 -8.47
N VAL A 176 -2.37 -2.30 -7.87
CA VAL A 176 -3.12 -1.25 -8.55
C VAL A 176 -2.25 -0.01 -8.67
N VAL A 177 -2.11 0.48 -9.90
CA VAL A 177 -1.37 1.67 -10.26
C VAL A 177 -2.38 2.71 -10.78
N PRO A 178 -2.78 3.67 -9.94
CA PRO A 178 -3.70 4.73 -10.36
C PRO A 178 -3.01 5.71 -11.30
N GLY A 179 -3.72 6.22 -12.30
CA GLY A 179 -3.29 7.28 -13.20
C GLY A 179 -4.30 8.43 -13.22
N ASP A 180 -4.18 9.34 -14.19
CA ASP A 180 -5.10 10.46 -14.34
C ASP A 180 -6.49 9.97 -14.77
N GLY A 181 -7.38 9.70 -13.81
CA GLY A 181 -8.74 9.17 -14.03
C GLY A 181 -8.81 7.69 -14.45
N GLU A 182 -7.68 7.10 -14.86
CA GLU A 182 -7.55 5.69 -15.23
C GLU A 182 -6.78 4.90 -14.16
N LEU A 183 -6.71 3.57 -14.29
CA LEU A 183 -5.88 2.71 -13.46
C LEU A 183 -5.41 1.51 -14.27
N LEU A 184 -4.22 1.04 -13.93
CA LEU A 184 -3.66 -0.21 -14.42
C LEU A 184 -3.50 -1.17 -13.26
N VAL A 185 -3.65 -2.45 -13.55
CA VAL A 185 -3.29 -3.53 -12.65
C VAL A 185 -1.99 -4.14 -13.14
N LEU A 186 -0.99 -4.12 -12.26
CA LEU A 186 0.23 -4.88 -12.43
C LEU A 186 0.05 -6.27 -11.83
N VAL A 187 0.25 -7.31 -12.63
CA VAL A 187 0.25 -8.70 -12.17
C VAL A 187 1.64 -9.26 -12.38
N LYS A 188 2.30 -9.65 -11.30
CA LYS A 188 3.66 -10.22 -11.32
C LYS A 188 3.60 -11.72 -11.08
N PHE A 189 4.37 -12.43 -11.89
CA PHE A 189 4.68 -13.86 -11.81
C PHE A 189 6.19 -14.03 -12.10
N PRO A 190 6.82 -15.18 -11.81
CA PRO A 190 8.25 -15.26 -11.48
C PRO A 190 9.22 -14.40 -12.32
N ASN A 191 9.12 -14.48 -13.64
CA ASN A 191 10.02 -13.76 -14.57
C ASN A 191 9.34 -12.63 -15.33
N TRP A 192 8.14 -12.23 -14.94
CA TRP A 192 7.36 -11.34 -15.76
C TRP A 192 6.43 -10.43 -14.98
N LEU A 193 6.11 -9.31 -15.63
CA LEU A 193 5.16 -8.33 -15.20
C LEU A 193 4.15 -8.13 -16.32
N VAL A 194 2.87 -8.24 -16.00
CA VAL A 194 1.75 -8.01 -16.92
C VAL A 194 1.03 -6.74 -16.51
N GLN A 195 0.62 -5.96 -17.49
CA GLN A 195 -0.26 -4.80 -17.33
C GLN A 195 -1.64 -5.11 -17.88
N VAL A 196 -2.65 -4.90 -17.05
CA VAL A 196 -4.06 -5.04 -17.41
C VAL A 196 -4.76 -3.70 -17.18
N ASP A 197 -5.57 -3.25 -18.12
CA ASP A 197 -6.39 -2.05 -17.95
C ASP A 197 -7.68 -2.31 -17.15
N MET A 198 -8.47 -1.26 -16.95
CA MET A 198 -9.75 -1.31 -16.25
C MET A 198 -10.79 -2.20 -16.93
N ASP A 199 -10.66 -2.46 -18.23
CA ASP A 199 -11.58 -3.32 -18.99
C ASP A 199 -11.17 -4.79 -18.94
N GLY A 200 -10.09 -5.12 -18.22
CA GLY A 200 -9.57 -6.48 -18.13
C GLY A 200 -8.75 -6.88 -19.36
N LYS A 201 -8.29 -5.92 -20.17
CA LYS A 201 -7.51 -6.20 -21.37
C LYS A 201 -6.02 -6.13 -21.08
N LEU A 202 -5.26 -7.06 -21.68
CA LEU A 202 -3.81 -7.07 -21.64
C LEU A 202 -3.25 -5.86 -22.40
N VAL A 203 -2.56 -4.97 -21.68
CA VAL A 203 -1.92 -3.77 -22.22
C VAL A 203 -0.48 -4.04 -22.61
N ALA A 204 0.28 -4.70 -21.74
CA ALA A 204 1.70 -4.98 -21.95
C ALA A 204 2.20 -6.19 -21.15
N THR A 205 3.28 -6.78 -21.63
CA THR A 205 4.01 -7.88 -20.98
C THR A 205 5.50 -7.54 -20.94
N PHE A 206 6.12 -7.77 -19.79
CA PHE A 206 7.55 -7.57 -19.58
C PHE A 206 8.14 -8.87 -19.07
N ASN A 207 9.17 -9.39 -19.74
CA ASN A 207 9.93 -10.57 -19.27
C ASN A 207 11.25 -10.10 -18.68
N HIS A 208 11.31 -9.97 -17.36
CA HIS A 208 12.52 -9.58 -16.67
C HIS A 208 12.53 -10.15 -15.25
N THR A 209 13.66 -10.75 -14.87
CA THR A 209 13.86 -11.29 -13.53
C THR A 209 14.11 -10.17 -12.52
N GLY A 210 13.64 -10.33 -11.29
CA GLY A 210 13.90 -9.38 -10.20
C GLY A 210 13.14 -8.06 -10.27
N VAL A 211 12.12 -7.94 -11.12
CA VAL A 211 11.20 -6.79 -11.11
C VAL A 211 10.17 -6.98 -10.00
N GLN A 212 9.87 -5.89 -9.28
CA GLN A 212 8.87 -5.87 -8.21
C GLN A 212 7.87 -4.76 -8.53
N PRO A 213 6.56 -5.05 -8.58
CA PRO A 213 5.56 -4.03 -8.82
C PRO A 213 5.53 -3.02 -7.66
N THR A 214 5.25 -1.76 -7.97
CA THR A 214 5.19 -0.71 -6.95
C THR A 214 4.10 0.29 -7.27
N GLN A 215 3.44 0.78 -6.22
CA GLN A 215 2.47 1.89 -6.30
C GLN A 215 3.18 3.26 -6.37
N LEU A 216 4.49 3.28 -6.15
CA LEU A 216 5.27 4.51 -6.16
C LEU A 216 5.45 4.97 -7.61
N GLN A 217 4.75 6.04 -7.97
CA GLN A 217 4.97 6.74 -9.22
C GLN A 217 5.98 7.87 -9.04
N LEU A 218 6.89 8.01 -10.00
CA LEU A 218 7.73 9.20 -10.06
C LEU A 218 6.86 10.36 -10.55
N LYS A 219 6.49 11.24 -9.63
CA LYS A 219 6.00 12.55 -10.03
C LYS A 219 7.16 13.26 -10.73
N GLN A 220 7.02 13.59 -12.03
CA GLN A 220 7.95 14.45 -12.73
C GLN A 220 7.94 15.85 -12.09
N SER A 221 8.70 15.98 -11.00
CA SER A 221 9.10 17.25 -10.44
C SER A 221 10.47 17.53 -11.04
N LEU A 222 10.52 18.30 -12.14
CA LEU A 222 11.76 18.83 -12.69
C LEU A 222 12.37 19.82 -11.70
N VAL A 223 13.03 19.30 -10.67
CA VAL A 223 14.06 19.99 -9.91
C VAL A 223 15.37 19.32 -10.30
N PRO A 224 16.28 19.99 -11.03
CA PRO A 224 17.56 19.41 -11.40
C PRO A 224 18.31 18.97 -10.14
N HIS A 225 18.68 17.69 -10.06
CA HIS A 225 19.58 17.17 -9.05
C HIS A 225 20.70 16.38 -9.74
N ASP A 226 21.94 16.62 -9.35
CA ASP A 226 23.16 16.08 -9.98
C ASP A 226 23.43 14.58 -9.73
N TYR A 227 22.40 13.77 -9.48
CA TYR A 227 22.57 12.36 -9.11
C TYR A 227 21.90 11.40 -10.10
N SER A 228 22.73 10.60 -10.78
CA SER A 228 22.30 9.50 -11.63
C SER A 228 22.13 8.22 -10.81
N PHE A 229 20.89 7.76 -10.62
CA PHE A 229 20.63 6.41 -10.12
C PHE A 229 20.40 5.44 -11.29
N HIS A 230 21.35 4.52 -11.49
CA HIS A 230 21.21 3.38 -12.38
C HIS A 230 20.63 2.20 -11.60
N ARG A 231 19.31 2.13 -11.49
CA ARG A 231 18.56 0.88 -11.32
C ARG A 231 17.33 0.99 -12.20
N TYR A 232 17.10 -0.02 -13.04
CA TYR A 232 15.98 -0.07 -13.95
C TYR A 232 14.68 -0.08 -13.15
N MET A 233 14.07 1.09 -12.99
CA MET A 233 12.64 1.20 -12.78
C MET A 233 11.99 1.03 -14.15
N VAL A 234 11.08 0.07 -14.28
CA VAL A 234 10.07 0.18 -15.34
C VAL A 234 9.20 1.36 -14.94
N MET A 235 9.46 2.50 -15.57
CA MET A 235 8.62 3.69 -15.46
C MET A 235 7.36 3.44 -16.27
N LEU A 236 6.21 3.59 -15.61
CA LEU A 236 4.92 3.83 -16.24
C LEU A 236 4.70 5.34 -16.31
#